data_AF-A0A2W5DQG4-F1
#
_entry.id   AF-A0A2W5DQG4-F1
#
_cell.length_a   1.000
_cell.length_b   1.000
_cell.length_c   1.000
_cell.angle_alpha   90.00
_cell.angle_beta   90.00
_cell.angle_gamma   90.00
#
_symmetry.space_group_name_H-M   'P 1'
#
loop_
_entity.id
_entity.type
_entity.pdbx_description
1 polymer ?
#
loop_
_entity_poly.entity_id
_entity_poly.type
_entity_poly.pdbx_seq_one_letter_code
_entity_poly.pdbx_strand_id
1 'polypeptide(L)'
;MSFQHQLSEDQGCQLLALRGRIDSAAAPLFGQAVLDLFDAPGRRVVLDFGAVDYISSAGLRVVLMAAKRARQGQGRLLLCALPRQVREVFEISGFLKIIEAVDERASALRQLAMS
;
A
#
# COMPACT_ATOMS: atom_id res chain seq x y z
N MET A 1 -2.74 -16.95 -8.07
CA MET A 1 -2.36 -17.22 -6.66
C MET A 1 -3.35 -16.52 -5.73
N SER A 2 -3.69 -17.12 -4.59
CA SER A 2 -4.52 -16.47 -3.56
C SER A 2 -3.79 -15.29 -2.92
N PHE A 3 -4.54 -14.32 -2.43
CA PHE A 3 -3.97 -13.16 -1.72
C PHE A 3 -3.31 -13.58 -0.40
N GLN A 4 -2.12 -13.03 -0.14
CA GLN A 4 -1.38 -13.16 1.11
C GLN A 4 -0.76 -11.79 1.45
N HIS A 5 -0.50 -11.56 2.73
CA HIS A 5 0.22 -10.37 3.18
C HIS A 5 1.13 -10.70 4.37
N GLN A 6 2.15 -9.88 4.56
CA GLN A 6 3.03 -9.94 5.72
C GLN A 6 3.27 -8.53 6.26
N LEU A 7 3.02 -8.36 7.56
CA LEU A 7 3.33 -7.13 8.29
C LEU A 7 4.73 -7.23 8.91
N SER A 8 5.48 -6.13 8.84
CA SER A 8 6.79 -5.98 9.47
C SER A 8 7.05 -4.51 9.80
N GLU A 9 8.07 -4.25 10.62
CA GLU A 9 8.54 -2.90 10.93
C GLU A 9 9.99 -2.73 10.49
N ASP A 10 10.31 -1.64 9.80
CA ASP A 10 11.66 -1.31 9.35
C ASP A 10 11.85 0.21 9.33
N GLN A 11 12.98 0.70 9.84
CA GLN A 11 13.30 2.14 9.95
C GLN A 11 12.17 2.99 10.57
N GLY A 12 11.45 2.45 11.57
CA GLY A 12 10.31 3.11 12.21
C GLY A 12 9.08 3.26 11.32
N CYS A 13 9.03 2.52 10.19
CA CYS A 13 7.91 2.46 9.27
C CYS A 13 7.24 1.09 9.36
N GLN A 14 5.92 1.06 9.30
CA GLN A 14 5.17 -0.18 9.12
C GLN A 14 5.19 -0.55 7.64
N LEU A 15 5.60 -1.78 7.33
CA LEU A 15 5.69 -2.32 5.98
C LEU A 15 4.69 -3.47 5.83
N LEU A 16 3.75 -3.32 4.91
CA LEU A 16 2.83 -4.38 4.50
C LEU A 16 3.24 -4.90 3.12
N ALA A 17 3.86 -6.08 3.09
CA ALA A 17 4.20 -6.77 1.86
C ALA A 17 2.99 -7.56 1.35
N LEU A 18 2.58 -7.29 0.11
CA LEU A 18 1.39 -7.87 -0.52
C LEU A 18 1.80 -8.90 -1.58
N ARG A 19 1.07 -10.01 -1.66
CA ARG A 19 1.34 -11.07 -2.62
C ARG A 19 0.05 -11.63 -3.23
N GLY A 20 0.13 -12.00 -4.50
CA GLY A 20 -0.95 -12.66 -5.25
C GLY A 20 -1.93 -11.67 -5.86
N ARG A 21 -3.21 -12.04 -5.95
CA ARG A 21 -4.26 -11.25 -6.61
C ARG A 21 -5.11 -10.48 -5.60
N ILE A 22 -5.27 -9.17 -5.81
CA ILE A 22 -6.12 -8.30 -4.98
C ILE A 22 -7.42 -7.99 -5.77
N ASP A 23 -8.34 -8.95 -5.78
CA ASP A 23 -9.65 -8.82 -6.41
C ASP A 23 -10.76 -8.57 -5.36
N SER A 24 -12.03 -8.66 -5.78
CA SER A 24 -13.18 -8.45 -4.89
C SER A 24 -13.26 -9.46 -3.74
N ALA A 25 -12.73 -10.67 -3.92
CA ALA A 25 -12.71 -11.69 -2.86
C ALA A 25 -11.59 -11.42 -1.86
N ALA A 26 -10.44 -10.92 -2.32
CA ALA A 26 -9.31 -10.56 -1.47
C ALA A 26 -9.48 -9.19 -0.77
N ALA A 27 -10.28 -8.29 -1.33
CA ALA A 27 -10.42 -6.91 -0.85
C ALA A 27 -10.83 -6.78 0.64
N PRO A 28 -11.72 -7.60 1.20
CA PRO A 28 -12.03 -7.54 2.64
C PRO A 28 -10.81 -7.85 3.52
N LEU A 29 -10.05 -8.89 3.16
CA LEU A 29 -8.84 -9.29 3.91
C LEU A 29 -7.74 -8.23 3.79
N PHE A 30 -7.54 -7.68 2.59
CA PHE A 30 -6.60 -6.57 2.40
C PHE A 30 -7.04 -5.31 3.18
N GLY A 31 -8.35 -5.03 3.19
CA GLY A 31 -8.94 -3.94 3.96
C GLY A 31 -8.65 -4.05 5.45
N GLN A 32 -8.83 -5.24 6.03
CA GLN A 32 -8.53 -5.48 7.44
C GLN A 32 -7.05 -5.25 7.75
N ALA A 33 -6.15 -5.81 6.94
CA ALA A 33 -4.70 -5.62 7.11
C ALA A 33 -4.29 -4.13 7.04
N VAL A 34 -4.96 -3.34 6.19
CA VAL A 34 -4.74 -1.88 6.13
C VAL A 34 -5.27 -1.18 7.37
N LEU A 35 -6.40 -1.60 7.95
CA LEU A 35 -6.93 -0.99 9.16
C LEU A 35 -5.97 -1.17 10.35
N ASP A 36 -5.37 -2.36 10.45
CA ASP A 36 -4.44 -2.71 11.53
C ASP A 36 -3.15 -1.84 11.50
N LEU A 37 -2.75 -1.33 10.32
CA LEU A 37 -1.60 -0.42 10.17
C LEU A 37 -1.82 0.98 10.76
N PHE A 38 -3.08 1.41 10.87
CA PHE A 38 -3.46 2.77 11.28
C PHE A 38 -4.21 2.76 12.62
N ASP A 39 -3.80 1.86 13.51
CA ASP A 39 -4.28 1.75 14.90
C ASP A 39 -3.96 2.98 15.76
N ALA A 40 -2.97 3.77 15.36
CA ALA A 40 -2.50 4.99 16.02
C ALA A 40 -2.26 6.13 15.01
N PRO A 41 -2.32 7.41 15.46
CA PRO A 41 -1.94 8.56 14.64
C PRO A 41 -0.43 8.57 14.34
N GLY A 42 -0.02 9.32 13.33
CA GLY A 42 1.38 9.55 12.95
C GLY A 42 2.07 8.36 12.26
N ARG A 43 1.34 7.27 11.96
CA ARG A 43 1.91 6.07 11.33
C ARG A 43 2.52 6.38 9.95
N ARG A 44 3.74 5.89 9.74
CA ARG A 44 4.46 5.88 8.47
C ARG A 44 4.32 4.50 7.86
N VAL A 45 3.61 4.40 6.74
CA VAL A 45 3.23 3.11 6.14
C VAL A 45 3.76 2.97 4.73
N VAL A 46 4.37 1.83 4.44
CA VAL A 46 4.75 1.39 3.09
C VAL A 46 3.89 0.19 2.71
N LEU A 47 3.24 0.28 1.55
CA LEU A 47 2.58 -0.87 0.92
C LEU A 47 3.46 -1.36 -0.23
N ASP A 48 3.96 -2.59 -0.10
CA ASP A 48 4.83 -3.20 -1.12
C ASP A 48 4.01 -4.14 -2.02
N PHE A 49 3.98 -3.81 -3.31
CA PHE A 49 3.25 -4.52 -4.35
C PHE A 49 4.12 -5.48 -5.18
N GLY A 50 5.40 -5.67 -4.84
CA GLY A 50 6.39 -6.37 -5.64
C GLY A 50 6.03 -7.82 -5.99
N ALA A 51 5.13 -8.44 -5.22
CA ALA A 51 4.62 -9.79 -5.48
C ALA A 51 3.12 -9.82 -5.83
N VAL A 52 2.53 -8.68 -6.22
CA VAL A 52 1.12 -8.55 -6.61
C VAL A 52 0.96 -8.75 -8.12
N ASP A 53 0.21 -9.77 -8.50
CA ASP A 53 0.01 -10.13 -9.91
C ASP A 53 -1.10 -9.29 -10.57
N TYR A 54 -2.04 -8.79 -9.77
CA TYR A 54 -3.27 -8.16 -10.25
C TYR A 54 -3.96 -7.38 -9.14
N ILE A 55 -4.60 -6.26 -9.50
CA ILE A 55 -5.48 -5.50 -8.62
C ILE A 55 -6.77 -5.09 -9.36
N SER A 56 -7.93 -5.25 -8.71
CA SER A 56 -9.22 -4.78 -9.21
C SER A 56 -9.62 -3.43 -8.60
N SER A 57 -10.75 -2.87 -9.05
CA SER A 57 -11.35 -1.67 -8.45
C SER A 57 -11.67 -1.82 -6.95
N ALA A 58 -11.93 -3.05 -6.48
CA ALA A 58 -12.13 -3.32 -5.06
C ALA A 58 -10.82 -3.11 -4.27
N GLY A 59 -9.70 -3.60 -4.78
CA GLY A 59 -8.38 -3.37 -4.19
C GLY A 59 -7.97 -1.89 -4.22
N LEU A 60 -8.22 -1.18 -5.34
CA LEU A 60 -7.94 0.26 -5.42
C LEU A 60 -8.72 1.06 -4.38
N ARG A 61 -9.99 0.72 -4.12
CA ARG A 61 -10.78 1.36 -3.06
C ARG A 61 -10.14 1.18 -1.67
N VAL A 62 -9.53 0.04 -1.39
CA VAL A 62 -8.79 -0.19 -0.14
C VAL A 62 -7.54 0.69 -0.08
N VAL A 63 -6.80 0.86 -1.18
CA VAL A 63 -5.63 1.76 -1.22
C VAL A 63 -6.05 3.22 -1.02
N LEU A 64 -7.18 3.64 -1.60
CA LEU A 64 -7.75 4.97 -1.35
C LEU A 64 -8.14 5.17 0.12
N MET A 65 -8.72 4.14 0.74
CA MET A 65 -9.02 4.15 2.18
C MET A 65 -7.74 4.32 3.01
N ALA A 66 -6.68 3.57 2.69
CA ALA A 66 -5.38 3.70 3.35
C ALA A 66 -4.84 5.14 3.27
N ALA A 67 -4.90 5.75 2.08
CA ALA A 67 -4.44 7.12 1.87
C ALA A 67 -5.24 8.14 2.70
N LYS A 68 -6.56 7.94 2.81
CA LYS A 68 -7.42 8.78 3.66
C LYS A 68 -7.07 8.63 5.14
N ARG A 69 -6.87 7.39 5.61
CA ARG A 69 -6.50 7.09 7.01
C ARG A 69 -5.17 7.72 7.38
N ALA A 70 -4.15 7.56 6.53
CA ALA A 70 -2.85 8.20 6.73
C ALA A 70 -3.00 9.72 6.88
N ARG A 71 -3.73 10.38 5.97
CA ARG A 71 -3.94 11.84 6.03
C ARG A 71 -4.69 12.26 7.30
N GLN A 72 -5.76 11.55 7.67
CA GLN A 72 -6.56 11.86 8.87
C GLN A 72 -5.76 11.70 10.15
N GLY A 73 -4.91 10.66 10.23
CA GLY A 73 -4.02 10.43 11.36
C GLY A 73 -2.76 11.29 11.35
N GLN A 74 -2.60 12.25 10.42
CA GLN A 74 -1.36 13.01 10.22
C GLN A 74 -0.13 12.12 9.99
N GLY A 75 -0.34 10.91 9.46
CA GLY A 75 0.69 9.97 9.05
C GLY A 75 1.03 10.09 7.57
N ARG A 76 1.81 9.11 7.07
CA ARG A 76 2.24 9.05 5.68
C ARG A 76 1.99 7.67 5.09
N LEU A 77 1.69 7.64 3.80
CA LEU A 77 1.54 6.42 3.00
C LEU A 77 2.39 6.54 1.75
N LEU A 78 3.17 5.50 1.47
CA LEU A 78 3.90 5.32 0.21
C LEU A 78 3.58 3.95 -0.39
N LEU A 79 3.45 3.87 -1.71
CA LEU A 79 3.43 2.59 -2.42
C LEU A 79 4.82 2.29 -2.95
N CYS A 80 5.20 1.02 -3.03
CA CYS A 80 6.47 0.65 -3.67
C CYS A 80 6.38 -0.63 -4.50
N ALA A 81 7.36 -0.80 -5.38
CA ALA A 81 7.56 -2.01 -6.18
C ALA A 81 6.33 -2.42 -7.00
N LEU A 82 5.57 -1.45 -7.54
CA LEU A 82 4.41 -1.71 -8.38
C LEU A 82 4.84 -2.44 -9.67
N PRO A 83 4.42 -3.71 -9.90
CA PRO A 83 4.70 -4.38 -11.16
C PRO A 83 4.02 -3.64 -12.31
N ARG A 84 4.58 -3.70 -13.53
CA ARG A 84 4.13 -2.90 -14.68
C ARG A 84 2.60 -2.87 -14.86
N GLN A 85 1.95 -4.04 -14.89
CA GLN A 85 0.49 -4.12 -15.07
C GLN A 85 -0.29 -3.47 -13.92
N VAL A 86 0.20 -3.61 -12.69
CA VAL A 86 -0.40 -2.98 -11.51
C VAL A 86 -0.20 -1.48 -11.56
N ARG A 87 1.01 -1.01 -11.89
CA ARG A 87 1.34 0.42 -12.06
C ARG A 87 0.44 1.07 -13.12
N GLU A 88 0.28 0.44 -14.29
CA GLU A 88 -0.60 0.94 -15.36
C GLU A 88 -2.05 1.11 -14.86
N VAL A 89 -2.56 0.20 -14.02
CA VAL A 89 -3.90 0.33 -13.40
C VAL A 89 -3.97 1.54 -12.45
N PHE A 90 -2.94 1.79 -11.64
CA PHE A 90 -2.86 2.98 -10.77
C PHE A 90 -2.74 4.28 -11.57
N GLU A 91 -2.03 4.27 -12.69
CA GLU A 91 -1.86 5.43 -13.58
C GLU A 91 -3.17 5.77 -14.30
N ILE A 92 -3.81 4.79 -14.94
CA ILE A 92 -5.08 4.98 -15.66
C ILE A 92 -6.18 5.45 -14.71
N SER A 93 -6.21 4.91 -13.49
CA SER A 93 -7.18 5.35 -12.47
C SER A 93 -6.85 6.72 -11.85
N GLY A 94 -5.68 7.30 -12.17
CA GLY A 94 -5.24 8.59 -11.66
C GLY A 94 -4.80 8.57 -10.20
N PHE A 95 -4.65 7.40 -9.59
CA PHE A 95 -4.26 7.26 -8.18
C PHE A 95 -2.85 7.77 -7.91
N LEU A 96 -1.92 7.62 -8.85
CA LEU A 96 -0.55 8.12 -8.69
C LEU A 96 -0.47 9.67 -8.68
N LYS A 97 -1.58 10.37 -8.97
CA LYS A 97 -1.66 11.83 -8.80
C LYS A 97 -1.88 12.26 -7.35
N ILE A 98 -2.33 11.34 -6.49
CA ILE A 98 -2.74 11.63 -5.10
C ILE A 98 -2.04 10.76 -4.07
N ILE A 99 -1.44 9.64 -4.49
CA ILE A 99 -0.68 8.71 -3.66
C ILE A 99 0.69 8.55 -4.30
N GLU A 100 1.73 8.80 -3.53
CA GLU A 100 3.11 8.70 -3.98
C GLU A 100 3.54 7.24 -4.09
N ALA A 101 4.29 6.92 -5.14
CA ALA A 101 4.84 5.61 -5.38
C ALA A 101 6.29 5.69 -5.83
N VAL A 102 7.12 4.77 -5.34
CA VAL A 102 8.53 4.63 -5.73
C VAL A 102 8.81 3.22 -6.21
N ASP A 103 9.89 3.03 -6.96
CA ASP A 103 10.16 1.72 -7.59
C ASP A 103 10.65 0.67 -6.59
N GLU A 104 11.38 1.08 -5.54
CA GLU A 104 12.03 0.15 -4.62
C GLU A 104 11.55 0.30 -3.17
N ARG A 105 11.37 -0.85 -2.49
CA ARG A 105 11.10 -0.91 -1.04
C ARG A 105 12.13 -0.10 -0.24
N ALA A 106 13.42 -0.28 -0.54
CA ALA A 106 14.48 0.41 0.17
C ALA A 106 14.40 1.94 0.02
N SER A 107 14.00 2.42 -1.17
CA SER A 107 13.76 3.86 -1.39
C SER A 107 12.58 4.37 -0.57
N ALA A 108 11.49 3.59 -0.51
CA ALA A 108 10.29 3.96 0.24
C ALA A 108 10.57 4.14 1.73
N LEU A 109 11.27 3.16 2.32
CA LEU A 109 11.63 3.17 3.73
C LEU A 109 12.52 4.37 4.08
N ARG A 110 13.57 4.61 3.28
CA ARG A 110 14.45 5.78 3.47
C ARG A 110 13.66 7.09 3.40
N GLN A 111 12.79 7.23 2.41
CA GLN A 111 12.02 8.46 2.19
C GLN A 111 11.05 8.76 3.35
N LEU A 112 10.43 7.74 3.94
CA LEU A 112 9.55 7.92 5.10
C LEU A 112 10.33 8.08 6.42
N ALA A 113 11.49 7.43 6.56
CA ALA A 113 12.33 7.57 7.74
C ALA A 113 12.87 9.00 7.91
N MET A 114 13.19 9.67 6.80
CA MET A 114 13.77 11.02 6.76
C MET A 114 12.76 12.17 6.82
N SER A 115 11.45 11.89 6.93
CA SER A 115 10.37 12.90 6.95
C SER A 115 9.69 13.02 8.30
#